data_AF-A0A967H9V4-F1
#
_entry.id   AF-A0A967H9V4-F1
#
_cell.length_a   1.000
_cell.length_b   1.000
_cell.length_c   1.000
_cell.angle_alpha   90.00
_cell.angle_beta   90.00
_cell.angle_gamma   90.00
#
_symmetry.space_group_name_H-M   'P 1'
#
loop_
_entity.id
_entity.type
_entity.pdbx_description
1 polymer ?
#
loop_
_entity_poly.entity_id
_entity_poly.type
_entity_poly.pdbx_seq_one_letter_code
_entity_poly.pdbx_strand_id
1 'polypeptide(L)'
;MMPGCSVKEKALTEQARDRYERQRRIWEEDSVGSEIEYLNARYAYQQNQAALEALQIQIDNTEVRAPFNAVVEEIITEQGEMASPGTQLMRLIASDQIKINAGVPARYSNVVNVGDSVSIWFNTQDEDTVRSAINFV
;
A
#
# COMPACT_ATOMS: atom_id res chain seq x y z
N MET A 1 1.91 2.38 23.47
CA MET A 1 0.69 2.14 24.28
C MET A 1 -0.49 1.85 23.34
N MET A 2 -0.58 0.63 22.80
CA MET A 2 -1.73 0.13 21.99
C MET A 2 -2.08 -1.38 22.16
N PRO A 3 -1.38 -2.24 22.94
CA PRO A 3 -1.67 -3.68 22.92
C PRO A 3 -3.03 -4.05 23.56
N GLY A 4 -3.65 -3.16 24.34
CA GLY A 4 -4.92 -3.44 25.02
C GLY A 4 -6.17 -3.27 24.15
N CYS A 5 -6.11 -2.51 23.06
CA CYS A 5 -7.27 -2.28 22.19
C CYS A 5 -7.49 -3.45 21.21
N SER A 6 -6.40 -3.96 20.62
CA SER A 6 -6.46 -5.07 19.66
C SER A 6 -6.92 -6.39 20.29
N VAL A 7 -6.54 -6.66 21.54
CA VAL A 7 -6.96 -7.87 22.26
C VAL A 7 -8.46 -7.86 22.55
N LYS A 8 -9.01 -6.69 22.90
CA LYS A 8 -10.45 -6.53 23.15
C LYS A 8 -11.26 -6.72 21.88
N GLU A 9 -10.85 -6.10 20.78
CA GLU A 9 -11.56 -6.22 19.51
C GLU A 9 -11.55 -7.66 18.99
N LYS A 10 -10.39 -8.34 19.07
CA LYS A 10 -10.26 -9.76 18.69
C LYS A 10 -11.20 -10.65 19.50
N ALA A 11 -11.29 -10.44 20.81
CA ALA A 11 -12.19 -11.20 21.67
C ALA A 11 -13.67 -10.97 21.32
N LEU A 12 -14.05 -9.74 20.96
CA LEU A 12 -15.42 -9.40 20.53
C LEU A 12 -15.77 -10.04 19.18
N THR A 13 -14.83 -10.03 18.23
CA THR A 13 -15.00 -10.69 16.93
C THR A 13 -15.09 -12.21 17.08
N GLU A 14 -14.29 -12.81 17.97
CA GLU A 14 -14.33 -14.25 18.27
C GLU A 14 -15.67 -14.66 18.92
N GLN A 15 -16.15 -13.88 19.90
CA GLN A 15 -17.47 -14.12 20.50
C GLN A 15 -18.60 -14.04 19.45
N ALA A 16 -18.54 -13.07 18.54
CA ALA A 16 -19.52 -12.91 17.47
C ALA A 16 -19.44 -14.06 16.44
N ARG A 17 -18.22 -14.53 16.14
CA ARG A 17 -17.97 -15.68 15.29
C ARG A 17 -18.59 -16.94 15.86
N ASP A 18 -18.33 -17.23 17.12
CA ASP A 18 -18.88 -18.40 17.82
C ASP A 18 -20.41 -18.39 17.82
N ARG A 19 -21.02 -17.22 18.03
CA ARG A 19 -22.47 -17.05 17.98
C ARG A 19 -23.02 -17.30 16.57
N TYR A 20 -22.35 -16.76 15.55
CA TYR A 20 -22.70 -16.99 14.15
C TYR A 20 -22.57 -18.46 13.75
N GLU A 21 -21.47 -19.13 14.10
CA GLU A 21 -21.24 -20.54 13.77
C GLU A 21 -22.27 -21.45 14.44
N ARG A 22 -22.63 -21.18 15.70
CA ARG A 22 -23.71 -21.93 16.39
C ARG A 22 -25.06 -21.76 15.68
N GLN A 23 -25.42 -20.52 15.32
CA GLN A 23 -26.69 -20.26 14.62
C GLN A 23 -26.70 -20.83 13.21
N ARG A 24 -25.56 -20.81 12.51
CA ARG A 24 -25.40 -21.40 11.18
C ARG A 24 -25.62 -22.91 11.22
N ARG A 25 -25.02 -23.61 12.19
CA ARG A 25 -25.23 -25.07 12.36
C ARG A 25 -26.69 -25.42 12.58
N ILE A 26 -27.37 -24.72 13.51
CA ILE A 26 -28.80 -24.93 13.78
C ILE A 26 -29.64 -24.69 12.52
N TRP A 27 -29.29 -23.67 11.72
CA TRP A 27 -30.02 -23.38 10.50
C TRP A 27 -29.78 -24.40 9.36
N GLU A 28 -28.53 -24.82 9.16
CA GLU A 28 -28.13 -25.78 8.12
C GLU A 28 -28.54 -27.23 8.44
N GLU A 29 -28.42 -27.65 9.70
CA GLU A 29 -28.65 -29.05 10.11
C GLU A 29 -30.11 -29.32 10.51
N ASP A 30 -30.73 -28.43 11.30
CA ASP A 30 -32.05 -28.69 11.86
C ASP A 30 -33.19 -28.04 11.05
N SER A 31 -32.88 -27.14 10.09
CA SER A 31 -33.88 -26.34 9.34
C SER A 31 -34.91 -25.63 10.25
N VAL A 32 -34.57 -25.46 11.52
CA VAL A 32 -35.42 -24.87 12.57
C VAL A 32 -34.69 -23.63 13.08
N GLY A 33 -35.15 -22.46 12.67
CA GLY A 33 -34.57 -21.20 13.10
C GLY A 33 -35.21 -20.00 12.40
N SER A 34 -35.23 -18.86 13.07
CA SER A 34 -35.63 -17.61 12.43
C SER A 34 -34.52 -17.17 11.47
N GLU A 35 -34.82 -17.06 10.17
CA GLU A 35 -33.91 -16.51 9.16
C GLU A 35 -33.34 -15.15 9.62
N ILE A 36 -34.17 -14.36 10.30
CA ILE A 36 -33.81 -13.07 10.87
C ILE A 36 -32.70 -13.19 11.92
N GLU A 37 -32.71 -14.20 12.79
CA GLU A 37 -31.67 -14.40 13.81
C GLU A 37 -30.33 -14.83 13.20
N TYR A 38 -30.37 -15.70 12.19
CA TYR A 38 -29.18 -16.06 11.42
C TYR A 38 -28.57 -14.84 10.72
N LEU A 39 -29.39 -14.06 10.01
CA LEU A 39 -28.95 -12.85 9.32
C LEU A 39 -28.39 -11.82 10.31
N ASN A 40 -29.04 -11.61 11.45
CA ASN A 40 -28.55 -10.71 12.50
C ASN A 40 -27.19 -11.16 13.07
N ALA A 41 -27.01 -12.46 13.33
CA ALA A 41 -25.74 -12.99 13.80
C ALA A 41 -24.63 -12.84 12.75
N ARG A 42 -24.95 -13.07 11.48
CA ARG A 42 -24.03 -12.84 10.35
C ARG A 42 -23.63 -11.38 10.23
N TYR A 43 -24.59 -10.45 10.26
CA TYR A 43 -24.30 -9.02 10.16
C TYR A 43 -23.49 -8.52 11.36
N ALA A 44 -23.78 -8.99 12.57
CA ALA A 44 -22.99 -8.66 13.76
C ALA A 44 -21.54 -9.17 13.64
N TYR A 45 -21.34 -10.39 13.14
CA TYR A 45 -20.00 -10.91 12.89
C TYR A 45 -19.24 -10.09 11.83
N GLN A 46 -19.90 -9.77 10.70
CA GLN A 46 -19.31 -8.95 9.64
C GLN A 46 -18.95 -7.54 10.11
N GLN A 47 -19.80 -6.93 10.94
CA GLN A 47 -19.54 -5.62 11.53
C GLN A 47 -18.30 -5.63 12.42
N ASN A 48 -18.20 -6.60 13.34
CA ASN A 48 -17.05 -6.73 14.23
C ASN A 48 -15.78 -7.12 13.47
N GLN A 49 -15.90 -7.88 12.38
CA GLN A 49 -14.78 -8.21 11.51
C GLN A 49 -14.24 -6.97 10.79
N ALA A 50 -15.13 -6.14 10.22
CA ALA A 50 -14.74 -4.89 9.57
C ALA A 50 -14.09 -3.90 10.55
N ALA A 51 -14.59 -3.82 11.79
CA ALA A 51 -13.99 -3.00 12.83
C ALA A 51 -12.57 -3.48 13.20
N LEU A 52 -12.38 -4.79 13.34
CA LEU A 52 -11.07 -5.40 13.59
C LEU A 52 -10.09 -5.12 12.45
N GLU A 53 -10.54 -5.24 11.20
CA GLU A 53 -9.72 -4.97 10.02
C GLU A 53 -9.30 -3.49 9.94
N ALA A 54 -10.22 -2.56 10.22
CA ALA A 54 -9.92 -1.14 10.29
C ALA A 54 -8.86 -0.81 11.36
N LEU A 55 -8.96 -1.44 12.54
CA LEU A 55 -7.95 -1.29 13.60
C LEU A 55 -6.61 -1.90 13.21
N GLN A 56 -6.61 -3.04 12.51
CA GLN A 56 -5.38 -3.65 12.02
C GLN A 56 -4.68 -2.72 11.01
N ILE A 57 -5.44 -2.11 10.09
CA ILE A 57 -4.91 -1.11 9.15
C ILE A 57 -4.33 0.09 9.90
N GLN A 58 -4.98 0.57 10.97
CA GLN A 58 -4.43 1.67 11.78
C GLN A 58 -3.10 1.28 12.46
N ILE A 59 -3.00 0.07 12.99
CA ILE A 59 -1.76 -0.46 13.56
C ILE A 59 -0.69 -0.58 12.48
N ASP A 60 -1.02 -1.12 11.31
CA ASP A 60 -0.07 -1.27 10.21
C ASP A 60 0.42 0.10 9.72
N ASN A 61 -0.46 1.11 9.69
CA ASN A 61 -0.10 2.50 9.38
C ASN A 61 0.77 3.18 10.46
N THR A 62 0.92 2.59 11.66
CA THR A 62 1.91 3.09 12.64
C THR A 62 3.35 2.76 12.24
N GLU A 63 3.55 1.78 11.37
CA GLU A 63 4.86 1.41 10.85
C GLU A 63 4.97 1.82 9.38
N VAL A 64 5.73 2.89 9.14
CA VAL A 64 5.93 3.40 7.79
C VAL A 64 6.98 2.55 7.09
N ARG A 65 6.56 1.77 6.10
CA ARG A 65 7.43 0.92 5.26
C ARG A 65 7.58 1.51 3.86
N ALA A 66 8.75 1.32 3.25
CA ALA A 66 8.98 1.74 1.87
C ALA A 66 8.12 0.91 0.89
N PRO A 67 7.42 1.53 -0.07
CA PRO A 67 6.57 0.81 -1.03
C PRO A 67 7.36 0.10 -2.16
N PHE A 68 8.64 0.43 -2.35
CA PHE A 68 9.52 -0.15 -3.37
C PHE A 68 11.00 -0.04 -2.96
N ASN A 69 11.90 -0.68 -3.71
CA ASN A 69 13.34 -0.56 -3.52
C ASN A 69 13.81 0.86 -3.82
N ALA A 70 14.20 1.58 -2.77
CA ALA A 70 14.55 2.98 -2.87
C ALA A 70 15.74 3.32 -1.98
N VAL A 71 16.41 4.40 -2.34
CA VAL A 71 17.38 5.09 -1.48
C VAL A 71 16.69 6.27 -0.82
N VAL A 72 16.93 6.45 0.47
CA VAL A 72 16.45 7.60 1.23
C VAL A 72 17.26 8.82 0.81
N GLU A 73 16.60 9.82 0.23
CA GLU A 73 17.22 11.08 -0.15
C GLU A 73 17.25 12.04 1.05
N GLU A 74 16.10 12.21 1.69
CA GLU A 74 15.93 13.14 2.80
C GLU A 74 14.88 12.62 3.78
N ILE A 75 15.16 12.79 5.08
CA ILE A 75 14.22 12.58 6.17
C ILE A 75 13.76 13.97 6.61
N ILE A 76 12.48 14.27 6.41
CA ILE A 76 11.90 15.59 6.66
C ILE A 76 11.48 15.71 8.13
N THR A 77 11.09 14.59 8.75
CA THR A 77 10.53 14.54 10.11
C THR A 77 11.57 14.09 11.12
N GLU A 78 11.57 14.72 12.30
CA GLU A 78 12.45 14.36 13.40
C GLU A 78 11.79 13.43 14.43
N GLN A 79 12.62 12.75 15.24
CA GLN A 79 12.11 11.89 16.30
C GLN A 79 11.36 12.72 17.35
N GLY A 80 10.09 12.38 17.60
CA GLY A 80 9.24 13.08 18.56
C GLY A 80 8.32 14.14 17.93
N GLU A 81 8.45 14.37 16.64
CA GLU A 81 7.53 15.21 15.89
C GLU A 81 6.21 14.47 15.60
N MET A 82 5.11 15.22 15.56
CA MET A 82 3.78 14.66 15.34
C MET A 82 3.54 14.43 13.84
N ALA A 83 3.63 13.17 13.41
CA ALA A 83 3.22 12.76 12.07
C ALA A 83 1.69 12.71 11.94
N SER A 84 1.11 13.52 11.05
CA SER A 84 -0.32 13.46 10.70
C SER A 84 -0.53 12.80 9.34
N PRO A 85 -1.71 12.19 9.07
CA PRO A 85 -2.02 11.68 7.74
C PRO A 85 -1.87 12.76 6.67
N GLY A 86 -1.08 12.46 5.63
CA GLY A 86 -0.78 13.40 4.55
C GLY A 86 0.46 14.28 4.77
N THR A 87 1.07 14.25 5.95
CA THR A 87 2.38 14.88 6.17
C THR A 87 3.47 14.03 5.51
N GLN A 88 4.33 14.65 4.72
CA GLN A 88 5.46 13.97 4.11
C GLN A 88 6.56 13.75 5.14
N LEU A 89 6.91 12.48 5.39
CA LEU A 89 7.92 12.11 6.38
C LEU A 89 9.32 11.95 5.77
N MET A 90 9.37 11.37 4.58
CA MET A 90 10.62 11.03 3.89
C MET A 90 10.46 11.21 2.38
N ARG A 91 11.58 11.47 1.71
CA ARG A 91 11.70 11.44 0.25
C ARG A 91 12.56 10.25 -0.16
N LEU A 92 12.01 9.42 -1.04
CA LEU A 92 12.62 8.18 -1.52
C LEU A 92 12.86 8.29 -3.03
N ILE A 93 14.03 7.86 -3.49
CA ILE A 93 14.37 7.76 -4.91
C ILE A 93 14.46 6.29 -5.29
N ALA A 94 13.71 5.87 -6.31
CA ALA A 94 13.77 4.51 -6.84
C ALA A 94 15.16 4.20 -7.40
N SER A 95 15.71 3.04 -7.03
CA SER A 95 17.05 2.62 -7.49
C SER A 95 17.01 1.72 -8.72
N ASP A 96 15.87 1.11 -9.02
CA ASP A 96 15.77 0.03 -10.01
C ASP A 96 15.71 0.53 -11.46
N GLN A 97 15.19 1.73 -11.70
CA GLN A 97 15.00 2.27 -13.05
C GLN A 97 15.35 3.75 -13.11
N ILE A 98 16.30 4.08 -13.98
CA ILE A 98 16.70 5.46 -14.27
C ILE A 98 16.01 5.89 -15.56
N LYS A 99 15.21 6.97 -15.50
CA LYS A 99 14.60 7.59 -16.68
C LYS A 99 15.32 8.90 -16.99
N ILE A 100 15.82 9.03 -18.22
CA ILE A 100 16.46 10.25 -18.71
C ILE A 100 15.49 10.94 -19.65
N ASN A 101 15.14 12.20 -19.34
CA ASN A 101 14.30 13.03 -20.20
C ASN A 101 15.21 14.06 -20.91
N ALA A 102 15.15 14.09 -22.23
CA ALA A 102 15.86 15.06 -23.06
C ALA A 102 14.85 15.88 -23.88
N GLY A 103 14.96 17.20 -23.83
CA GLY A 103 14.13 18.09 -24.64
C GLY A 103 14.69 18.22 -26.05
N VAL A 104 13.89 17.86 -27.06
CA VAL A 104 14.27 18.00 -28.48
C VAL A 104 13.51 19.20 -29.09
N PRO A 105 14.19 20.15 -29.76
CA PRO A 105 13.51 21.23 -30.47
C PRO A 105 12.54 20.70 -31.54
N ALA A 106 11.36 21.32 -31.70
CA ALA A 106 10.30 20.86 -32.60
C ALA A 106 10.75 20.68 -34.07
N ARG A 107 11.75 21.44 -34.53
CA ARG A 107 12.34 21.25 -35.88
C ARG A 107 12.92 19.84 -36.12
N TYR A 108 13.26 19.14 -35.03
CA TYR A 108 13.81 17.79 -35.07
C TYR A 108 12.81 16.73 -34.57
N SER A 109 11.54 17.08 -34.31
CA SER A 109 10.54 16.10 -33.86
C SER A 109 10.26 15.03 -34.91
N ASN A 110 10.40 15.36 -36.20
CA ASN A 110 10.15 14.43 -37.31
C ASN A 110 11.30 13.44 -37.56
N VAL A 111 12.46 13.64 -36.94
CA VAL A 111 13.65 12.77 -37.12
C VAL A 111 13.95 11.90 -35.91
N VAL A 112 13.25 12.11 -34.80
CA VAL A 112 13.40 11.32 -33.57
C VAL A 112 12.22 10.38 -33.44
N ASN A 113 12.50 9.08 -33.48
CA ASN A 113 11.50 8.03 -33.37
C ASN A 113 11.77 7.12 -32.17
N VAL A 114 10.71 6.46 -31.70
CA VAL A 114 10.82 5.39 -30.70
C VAL A 114 11.66 4.25 -31.30
N GLY A 115 12.67 3.81 -30.56
CA GLY A 115 13.63 2.79 -31.00
C GLY A 115 14.97 3.33 -31.52
N ASP A 116 15.10 4.64 -31.70
CA ASP A 116 16.39 5.23 -32.12
C ASP A 116 17.46 5.00 -31.03
N SER A 117 18.66 4.64 -31.47
CA SER A 117 19.80 4.42 -30.59
C SER A 117 20.42 5.74 -30.15
N VAL A 118 20.52 5.94 -28.83
CA VAL A 118 21.14 7.11 -28.21
C VAL A 118 22.34 6.70 -27.38
N SER A 119 23.39 7.52 -27.41
CA SER A 119 24.54 7.39 -26.52
C SER A 119 24.48 8.50 -25.48
N ILE A 120 24.46 8.11 -24.21
CA ILE A 120 24.41 9.00 -23.05
C ILE A 120 25.79 8.96 -22.41
N TRP A 121 26.37 10.12 -22.12
CA TRP A 121 27.63 10.25 -21.39
C TRP A 121 27.44 11.22 -20.22
N PHE A 122 28.13 10.98 -19.12
CA PHE A 122 28.06 11.81 -17.91
C PHE A 122 29.35 12.61 -17.74
N ASN A 123 29.23 13.92 -17.56
CA ASN A 123 30.39 14.82 -17.40
C ASN A 123 31.17 14.61 -16.08
N THR A 124 30.72 13.68 -15.23
CA THR A 124 31.33 13.41 -13.91
C THR A 124 32.28 12.21 -13.94
N GLN A 125 32.19 11.35 -14.96
CA GLN A 125 33.09 10.22 -15.24
C GLN A 125 33.13 9.99 -16.76
N ASP A 126 34.27 10.30 -17.38
CA ASP A 126 34.44 10.25 -18.85
C ASP A 126 34.33 8.85 -19.47
N GLU A 127 34.41 7.77 -18.67
CA GLU A 127 34.47 6.39 -19.18
C GLU A 127 33.10 5.68 -19.30
N ASP A 128 32.02 6.24 -18.75
CA ASP A 128 30.70 5.59 -18.73
C ASP A 128 29.79 6.14 -19.84
N THR A 129 30.01 5.71 -21.08
CA THR A 129 29.03 5.91 -22.16
C THR A 129 28.00 4.79 -22.14
N VAL A 130 26.76 5.12 -21.79
CA VAL A 130 25.63 4.18 -21.80
C VAL A 130 24.89 4.30 -23.13
N ARG A 131 24.74 3.16 -23.83
CA ARG A 131 23.90 3.08 -25.03
C ARG A 131 22.50 2.65 -24.62
N SER A 132 21.49 3.38 -25.06
CA SER A 132 20.08 3.07 -24.81
C SER A 132 19.24 3.35 -26.05
N ALA A 133 18.01 2.86 -26.07
CA ALA A 133 17.03 3.17 -27.09
C ALA A 133 15.97 4.13 -26.54
N ILE A 134 15.40 4.96 -27.41
CA ILE A 134 14.28 5.85 -27.04
C ILE A 134 13.04 5.01 -26.83
N ASN A 135 12.57 4.91 -25.58
CA ASN A 135 11.37 4.14 -25.22
C ASN A 135 10.07 4.96 -25.31
N PHE A 136 10.14 6.30 -25.27
CA PHE A 136 8.96 7.18 -25.26
C PHE A 136 9.31 8.55 -25.86
N VAL A 137 8.45 9.07 -26.75
CA VAL A 137 8.52 10.41 -27.36
C VAL A 137 7.25 11.18 -27.00
#